data_AF-A0A951FDZ8-F1
#
_entry.id   AF-A0A951FDZ8-F1
#
_cell.length_a   1.000
_cell.length_b   1.000
_cell.length_c   1.000
_cell.angle_alpha   90.00
_cell.angle_beta   90.00
_cell.angle_gamma   90.00
#
_symmetry.space_group_name_H-M   'P 1'
#
loop_
_entity.id
_entity.type
_entity.pdbx_description
1 polymer ?
#
loop_
_entity_poly.entity_id
_entity_poly.type
_entity_poly.pdbx_seq_one_letter_code
_entity_poly.pdbx_strand_id
1 'polypeptide(L)'
;HVLEPAKAKRLNAQTLFIPAPHDVAQAIAAIPPGQTRTIVDLRRELAAQGNAETACPAATIKYWKWMANAEAELEDDSPYQVPWWRVLKDGKPSRHMPGGCERQIELLRAEGVDVK
;
A
#
# COMPACT_ATOMS: atom_id res chain seq x y z
N HIS A 1 -2.25 -17.91 -7.57
CA HIS A 1 -2.25 -19.20 -6.83
C HIS A 1 -3.67 -19.61 -6.50
N VAL A 2 -4.04 -20.89 -6.67
CA VAL A 2 -5.30 -21.42 -6.13
C VAL A 2 -5.15 -21.59 -4.61
N LEU A 3 -6.18 -21.20 -3.86
CA LEU A 3 -6.16 -21.25 -2.40
C LEU A 3 -6.71 -22.59 -1.87
N GLU A 4 -6.04 -23.12 -0.85
CA GLU A 4 -6.57 -24.22 -0.04
C GLU A 4 -7.91 -23.83 0.61
N PRO A 5 -8.88 -24.75 0.80
CA PRO A 5 -10.25 -24.43 1.23
C PRO A 5 -10.36 -23.57 2.49
N ALA A 6 -9.52 -23.83 3.51
CA ALA A 6 -9.51 -23.04 4.74
C ALA A 6 -9.03 -21.59 4.51
N LYS A 7 -8.03 -21.40 3.64
CA LYS A 7 -7.53 -20.06 3.28
C LYS A 7 -8.53 -19.33 2.37
N ALA A 8 -9.16 -20.05 1.46
CA ALA A 8 -10.18 -19.52 0.57
C ALA A 8 -11.38 -18.97 1.35
N LYS A 9 -11.88 -19.74 2.34
CA LYS A 9 -12.95 -19.29 3.24
C LYS A 9 -12.56 -18.05 4.04
N ARG A 10 -11.34 -17.99 4.57
CA ARG A 10 -10.86 -16.85 5.38
C ARG A 10 -10.71 -15.57 4.56
N LEU A 11 -10.24 -15.69 3.32
CA LEU A 11 -10.01 -14.55 2.43
C LEU A 11 -11.22 -14.21 1.55
N ASN A 12 -12.26 -15.03 1.60
CA ASN A 12 -13.43 -14.96 0.73
C ASN A 12 -13.05 -14.89 -0.77
N ALA A 13 -12.11 -15.74 -1.18
CA ALA A 13 -11.55 -15.78 -2.53
C ALA A 13 -11.00 -17.17 -2.87
N GLN A 14 -11.05 -17.59 -4.14
CA GLN A 14 -10.48 -18.85 -4.62
C GLN A 14 -9.05 -18.71 -5.15
N THR A 15 -8.70 -17.53 -5.64
CA THR A 15 -7.38 -17.25 -6.20
C THR A 15 -6.70 -16.10 -5.46
N LEU A 16 -5.40 -16.26 -5.24
CA LEU A 16 -4.53 -15.32 -4.55
C LEU A 16 -3.39 -14.88 -5.47
N PHE A 17 -3.27 -13.58 -5.70
CA PHE A 17 -2.07 -12.96 -6.24
C PHE A 17 -1.10 -12.64 -5.10
N ILE A 18 0.15 -13.05 -5.23
CA ILE A 18 1.21 -12.67 -4.30
C ILE A 18 2.04 -11.61 -5.03
N PRO A 19 1.85 -10.32 -4.72
CA PRO A 19 2.60 -9.27 -5.39
C PRO A 19 4.08 -9.36 -5.04
N ALA A 20 4.95 -9.00 -5.97
CA ALA A 20 6.34 -8.69 -5.72
C ALA A 20 6.49 -7.24 -5.22
N PRO A 21 7.67 -6.83 -4.69
CA PRO A 21 7.90 -5.45 -4.24
C PRO A 21 7.59 -4.41 -5.32
N HIS A 22 7.97 -4.68 -6.58
CA HIS A 22 7.76 -3.77 -7.70
C HIS A 22 6.28 -3.55 -8.03
N ASP A 23 5.44 -4.58 -7.93
CA ASP A 23 3.99 -4.46 -8.17
C ASP A 23 3.36 -3.48 -7.17
N VAL A 24 3.73 -3.61 -5.89
CA VAL A 24 3.23 -2.71 -4.84
C VAL A 24 3.80 -1.29 -5.02
N ALA A 25 5.08 -1.16 -5.37
CA ALA A 25 5.69 0.14 -5.63
C ALA A 25 4.98 0.90 -6.76
N GLN A 26 4.72 0.22 -7.88
CA GLN A 26 4.01 0.79 -9.03
C GLN A 26 2.57 1.15 -8.68
N ALA A 27 1.86 0.29 -7.94
CA ALA A 27 0.49 0.58 -7.51
C ALA A 27 0.43 1.82 -6.60
N ILE A 28 1.40 2.00 -5.70
CA ILE A 28 1.49 3.19 -4.84
C ILE A 28 1.89 4.44 -5.64
N ALA A 29 2.89 4.32 -6.51
CA ALA A 29 3.37 5.43 -7.34
C ALA A 29 2.29 5.94 -8.31
N ALA A 30 1.37 5.07 -8.72
CA ALA A 30 0.24 5.42 -9.57
C ALA A 30 -0.85 6.24 -8.86
N ILE A 31 -0.83 6.34 -7.52
CA ILE A 31 -1.80 7.15 -6.76
C ILE A 31 -1.45 8.63 -6.99
N PRO A 32 -2.34 9.44 -7.60
CA PRO A 32 -2.04 10.83 -7.87
C PRO A 32 -1.87 11.66 -6.59
N PRO A 33 -1.12 12.78 -6.63
CA PRO A 33 -1.10 13.74 -5.55
C PRO A 33 -2.51 14.20 -5.17
N GLY A 34 -2.77 14.34 -3.88
CA GLY A 34 -4.10 14.76 -3.39
C GLY A 34 -5.12 13.62 -3.31
N GLN A 35 -4.74 12.39 -3.65
CA GLN A 35 -5.57 11.20 -3.51
C GLN A 35 -4.97 10.21 -2.51
N THR A 36 -5.83 9.40 -1.93
CA THR A 36 -5.42 8.29 -1.08
C THR A 36 -6.07 6.98 -1.52
N ARG A 37 -5.44 5.87 -1.13
CA ARG A 37 -5.99 4.52 -1.26
C ARG A 37 -5.87 3.80 0.06
N THR A 38 -6.83 2.94 0.36
CA THR A 38 -6.68 2.03 1.49
C THR A 38 -5.86 0.79 1.11
N ILE A 39 -5.38 0.03 2.10
CA ILE A 39 -4.79 -1.30 1.85
C ILE A 39 -5.79 -2.23 1.17
N VAL A 40 -7.10 -2.07 1.40
CA VAL A 40 -8.14 -2.83 0.72
C VAL A 40 -8.20 -2.46 -0.75
N ASP A 41 -8.13 -1.17 -1.09
CA ASP A 41 -8.17 -0.70 -2.47
C ASP A 41 -6.93 -1.16 -3.25
N LEU A 42 -5.74 -0.98 -2.68
CA LEU A 42 -4.49 -1.49 -3.26
C LEU A 42 -4.55 -3.00 -3.55
N ARG A 43 -5.10 -3.78 -2.61
CA ARG A 43 -5.23 -5.23 -2.82
C ARG A 43 -6.19 -5.59 -3.95
N ARG A 44 -7.23 -4.78 -4.20
CA ARG A 44 -8.15 -4.98 -5.34
C ARG A 44 -7.44 -4.66 -6.65
N GLU A 45 -6.70 -3.56 -6.70
CA GLU A 45 -5.92 -3.15 -7.88
C GLU A 45 -4.85 -4.21 -8.23
N LEU A 46 -4.07 -4.66 -7.24
CA LEU A 46 -3.07 -5.73 -7.40
C LEU A 46 -3.70 -7.07 -7.82
N ALA A 47 -4.88 -7.41 -7.29
CA ALA A 47 -5.59 -8.63 -7.67
C ALA A 47 -6.02 -8.59 -9.15
N ALA A 48 -6.53 -7.43 -9.60
CA ALA A 48 -6.89 -7.22 -11.01
C ALA A 48 -5.67 -7.35 -11.93
N GLN A 49 -4.53 -6.76 -11.56
CA GLN A 49 -3.26 -6.90 -12.31
C GLN A 49 -2.81 -8.36 -12.41
N GLY A 50 -2.97 -9.12 -11.33
CA GLY A 50 -2.58 -10.52 -11.23
C GLY A 50 -3.61 -11.54 -11.72
N ASN A 51 -4.74 -11.10 -12.31
CA ASN A 51 -5.88 -11.95 -12.68
C ASN A 51 -6.32 -12.90 -11.55
N ALA A 52 -6.44 -12.36 -10.33
CA ALA A 52 -6.87 -13.09 -9.15
C ALA A 52 -8.04 -12.39 -8.46
N GLU A 53 -8.76 -13.11 -7.60
CA GLU A 53 -9.87 -12.57 -6.82
C GLU A 53 -9.39 -11.71 -5.64
N THR A 54 -8.18 -11.97 -5.14
CA THR A 54 -7.57 -11.13 -4.10
C THR A 54 -6.05 -11.12 -4.13
N ALA A 55 -5.44 -10.07 -3.61
CA ALA A 55 -4.00 -9.99 -3.39
C ALA A 55 -3.63 -10.33 -1.93
N CYS A 56 -2.42 -10.86 -1.72
CA CYS A 56 -1.89 -11.25 -0.42
C CYS A 56 -1.77 -10.05 0.52
N PRO A 57 -2.52 -10.01 1.65
CA PRO A 57 -2.49 -8.88 2.56
C PRO A 57 -1.13 -8.74 3.26
N ALA A 58 -0.49 -9.86 3.60
CA ALA A 58 0.80 -9.85 4.27
C ALA A 58 1.90 -9.27 3.39
N ALA A 59 1.96 -9.68 2.11
CA ALA A 59 2.93 -9.16 1.15
C ALA A 59 2.70 -7.65 0.91
N THR A 60 1.46 -7.24 0.65
CA THR A 60 1.11 -5.83 0.41
C THR A 60 1.52 -4.94 1.59
N ILE A 61 1.15 -5.31 2.82
CA ILE A 61 1.49 -4.52 4.02
C ILE A 61 3.00 -4.52 4.28
N LYS A 62 3.67 -5.66 4.08
CA LYS A 62 5.12 -5.78 4.26
C LYS A 62 5.85 -4.84 3.32
N TYR A 63 5.54 -4.86 2.02
CA TYR A 63 6.22 -4.05 1.03
C TYR A 63 5.88 -2.57 1.18
N TRP A 64 4.64 -2.21 1.51
CA TRP A 64 4.28 -0.83 1.86
C TRP A 64 5.16 -0.29 3.00
N LYS A 65 5.29 -1.04 4.10
CA LYS A 65 6.17 -0.66 5.21
C LYS A 65 7.65 -0.58 4.80
N TRP A 66 8.11 -1.52 3.98
CA TRP A 66 9.50 -1.53 3.52
C TRP A 66 9.82 -0.28 2.70
N MET A 67 8.96 0.08 1.75
CA MET A 67 9.16 1.29 0.94
C MET A 67 9.11 2.55 1.78
N ALA A 68 8.20 2.61 2.77
CA ALA A 68 8.15 3.72 3.69
C ALA A 68 9.48 3.88 4.46
N ASN A 69 10.02 2.81 5.03
CA ASN A 69 11.28 2.88 5.77
C ASN A 69 12.50 3.12 4.86
N ALA A 70 12.48 2.63 3.62
CA ALA A 70 13.55 2.86 2.67
C ALA A 70 13.65 4.34 2.25
N GLU A 71 12.54 5.09 2.33
CA GLU A 71 12.54 6.52 2.01
C GLU A 71 13.42 7.35 2.94
N ALA A 72 13.64 6.91 4.19
CA ALA A 72 14.48 7.63 5.14
C ALA A 72 15.95 7.79 4.70
N GLU A 73 16.39 6.98 3.73
CA GLU A 73 17.75 7.01 3.16
C GLU A 73 17.80 7.72 1.80
N LEU A 74 16.66 8.23 1.31
CA LEU A 74 16.56 8.90 0.01
C LEU A 74 16.63 10.42 0.17
N GLU A 75 17.19 11.09 -0.83
CA GLU A 75 17.09 12.55 -0.97
C GLU A 75 15.66 12.95 -1.36
N ASP A 76 15.24 14.17 -1.01
CA ASP A 76 13.86 14.67 -1.16
C ASP A 76 13.33 14.62 -2.61
N ASP A 77 14.20 14.56 -3.62
CA ASP A 77 13.87 14.49 -5.05
C ASP A 77 14.33 13.18 -5.73
N SER A 78 14.55 12.13 -4.95
CA SER A 78 15.02 10.85 -5.48
C SER A 78 14.04 10.26 -6.52
N PRO A 79 14.51 9.82 -7.70
CA PRO A 79 13.65 9.16 -8.69
C PRO A 79 13.10 7.81 -8.20
N TYR A 80 13.61 7.31 -7.07
CA TYR A 80 13.16 6.07 -6.43
C TYR A 80 12.17 6.29 -5.30
N GLN A 81 11.78 7.54 -5.03
CA GLN A 81 10.80 7.86 -4.00
C GLN A 81 9.45 7.23 -4.34
N VAL A 82 8.87 6.53 -3.37
CA VAL A 82 7.53 5.95 -3.48
C VAL A 82 6.62 6.70 -2.49
N PRO A 83 5.48 7.27 -2.94
CA PRO A 83 4.62 8.11 -2.11
C PRO A 83 3.77 7.28 -1.14
N TRP A 84 4.43 6.57 -0.22
CA TRP A 84 3.82 5.63 0.72
C TRP A 84 2.78 6.30 1.62
N TRP A 85 2.90 7.61 1.87
CA TRP A 85 1.98 8.38 2.69
C TRP A 85 0.57 8.45 2.10
N ARG A 86 0.43 8.29 0.77
CA ARG A 86 -0.88 8.22 0.07
C ARG A 86 -1.67 6.94 0.38
N VAL A 87 -1.05 5.97 1.06
CA VAL A 87 -1.70 4.71 1.45
C VAL A 87 -2.15 4.77 2.90
N LEU A 88 -3.42 4.50 3.15
CA LEU A 88 -4.03 4.43 4.47
C LEU A 88 -4.34 2.99 4.82
N LYS A 89 -4.27 2.62 6.11
CA LYS A 89 -4.58 1.23 6.48
C LYS A 89 -6.07 0.95 6.33
N ASP A 90 -6.87 1.63 7.13
CA ASP A 90 -8.33 1.52 7.18
C ASP A 90 -8.96 2.93 7.05
N GLY A 91 -8.49 3.68 6.04
CA GLY A 91 -8.83 5.10 5.88
C GLY A 91 -8.18 6.02 6.93
N LYS A 92 -7.21 5.50 7.70
CA LYS A 92 -6.49 6.24 8.73
C LYS A 92 -4.97 6.16 8.54
N PRO A 93 -4.22 7.21 8.95
CA PRO A 93 -2.77 7.15 9.07
C PRO A 93 -2.33 6.01 9.99
N SER A 94 -1.13 5.48 9.76
CA SER A 94 -0.64 4.33 10.52
C SER A 94 0.54 4.69 11.41
N ARG A 95 0.41 4.42 12.72
CA ARG A 95 1.49 4.57 13.71
C ARG A 95 2.75 3.74 13.44
N HIS A 96 2.65 2.78 12.52
CA HIS A 96 3.74 1.87 12.18
C HIS A 96 4.54 2.35 10.96
N MET A 97 4.27 3.56 10.49
CA MET A 97 5.04 4.23 9.45
C MET A 97 6.21 5.01 10.06
N PRO A 98 7.28 5.28 9.30
CA PRO A 98 8.37 6.15 9.75
C PRO A 98 7.81 7.53 10.13
N GLY A 99 8.24 8.05 11.29
CA GLY A 99 7.70 9.29 11.86
C GLY A 99 6.26 9.19 12.39
N GLY A 100 5.66 7.99 12.40
CA GLY A 100 4.33 7.74 12.96
C GLY A 100 3.18 8.37 12.16
N CYS A 101 2.03 8.53 12.81
CA CYS A 101 0.85 9.13 12.17
C CYS A 101 1.08 10.58 11.78
N GLU A 102 1.80 11.34 12.62
CA GLU A 102 2.01 12.79 12.45
C GLU A 102 2.75 13.08 11.14
N ARG A 103 3.88 12.40 10.89
CA ARG A 103 4.62 12.56 9.64
C ARG A 103 3.78 12.21 8.41
N GLN A 104 3.00 11.13 8.48
CA GLN A 104 2.13 10.76 7.37
C GLN A 104 1.06 11.84 7.10
N ILE A 105 0.49 12.43 8.14
CA ILE A 105 -0.49 13.51 8.04
C ILE A 105 0.16 14.77 7.45
N GLU A 106 1.37 15.13 7.87
CA GLU A 106 2.12 16.27 7.32
C GLU A 106 2.33 16.12 5.81
N LEU A 107 2.78 14.95 5.35
CA LEU A 107 3.00 14.67 3.93
C LEU A 107 1.69 14.71 3.13
N LEU A 108 0.60 14.17 3.69
CA LEU A 108 -0.73 14.25 3.07
C LEU A 108 -1.25 15.69 2.99
N ARG A 109 -1.04 16.50 4.03
CA ARG A 109 -1.41 17.92 4.04
C ARG A 109 -0.60 18.74 3.06
N ALA A 110 0.67 18.40 2.85
CA ALA A 110 1.49 19.03 1.81
C ALA A 110 0.91 18.81 0.41
N GLU A 111 0.14 17.74 0.20
CA GLU A 111 -0.61 17.47 -1.03
C GLU A 111 -2.08 17.97 -1.00
N GLY A 112 -2.46 18.73 0.03
CA GLY A 112 -3.82 19.25 0.18
C GLY A 112 -4.86 18.23 0.68
N VAL A 113 -4.43 17.09 1.22
CA VAL A 113 -5.32 16.08 1.81
C VAL A 113 -5.41 16.29 3.32
N ASP A 114 -6.61 16.52 3.84
CA ASP A 114 -6.86 16.53 5.28
C ASP A 114 -7.49 15.21 5.74
N VAL A 115 -6.74 14.48 6.56
CA VAL A 115 -7.14 13.21 7.17
C VAL A 115 -7.19 13.37 8.68
N LYS A 116 -8.28 12.90 9.29
CA LYS A 116 -8.50 12.93 10.74
C LYS A 116 -7.85 11.76 11.47
#